data_AF-A0A9X3AK44-F1
#
_entry.id   AF-A0A9X3AK44-F1
#
_cell.length_a   1.000
_cell.length_b   1.000
_cell.length_c   1.000
_cell.angle_alpha   90.00
_cell.angle_beta   90.00
_cell.angle_gamma   90.00
#
_symmetry.space_group_name_H-M   'P 1'
#
loop_
_entity.id
_entity.type
_entity.pdbx_description
1 polymer ?
#
loop_
_entity_poly.entity_id
_entity_poly.type
_entity_poly.pdbx_seq_one_letter_code
_entity_poly.pdbx_strand_id
1 'polypeptide(L)' 'RVTSERHPDMVLGEGAREKGAIADKIPDDGTTAGIGYRVAPRSGAPKRVRAAYTSDDGLAELVNAVKAPGLRIVA' A
#
# COMPACT_ATOMS: atom_id res chain seq x y z
N ARG A 1 -6.57 -7.55 5.34
CA ARG A 1 -6.92 -8.39 4.16
C ARG A 1 -8.23 -7.91 3.54
N VAL A 2 -8.43 -8.07 2.21
CA VAL A 2 -9.78 -7.92 1.61
C VAL A 2 -10.51 -9.26 1.63
N THR A 3 -11.80 -9.26 1.92
CA THR A 3 -12.60 -10.50 2.12
C THR A 3 -13.50 -10.85 0.94
N SER A 4 -13.56 -9.99 -0.08
CA SER A 4 -14.40 -10.16 -1.26
C SER A 4 -13.56 -10.13 -2.52
N GLU A 5 -13.88 -11.04 -3.45
CA GLU A 5 -13.25 -11.11 -4.76
C GLU A 5 -13.49 -9.87 -5.62
N ARG A 6 -14.50 -9.04 -5.32
CA ARG A 6 -14.78 -7.82 -6.09
C ARG A 6 -13.97 -6.60 -5.63
N HIS A 7 -13.36 -6.64 -4.45
CA HIS A 7 -12.62 -5.49 -3.93
C HIS A 7 -11.45 -5.02 -4.81
N PRO A 8 -10.65 -5.92 -5.44
CA PRO A 8 -9.60 -5.48 -6.35
C PRO A 8 -10.13 -4.62 -7.49
N ASP A 9 -11.27 -4.98 -8.08
CA ASP A 9 -11.84 -4.23 -9.21
C ASP A 9 -12.38 -2.87 -8.77
N MET A 10 -12.95 -2.80 -7.56
CA MET A 10 -13.46 -1.55 -6.99
C MET A 10 -12.34 -0.53 -6.69
N VAL A 11 -11.14 -0.99 -6.33
CA VAL A 11 -10.02 -0.13 -5.91
C VAL A 11 -9.03 0.14 -7.04
N LEU A 12 -8.75 -0.86 -7.87
CA LEU A 12 -7.72 -0.81 -8.92
C LEU A 12 -8.31 -0.64 -10.32
N GLY A 13 -9.63 -0.66 -10.46
CA GLY A 13 -10.36 -0.55 -11.72
C GLY A 13 -10.81 -1.90 -12.27
N GLU A 14 -11.73 -1.86 -13.24
CA GLU A 14 -12.39 -3.04 -13.79
C GLU A 14 -11.42 -4.10 -14.35
N GLY A 15 -11.70 -5.36 -14.02
CA GLY A 15 -10.90 -6.53 -14.41
C GLY A 15 -9.53 -6.61 -13.73
N ALA A 16 -9.26 -5.84 -12.67
CA ALA A 16 -8.01 -5.90 -11.95
C ALA A 16 -7.72 -7.29 -11.36
N ARG A 17 -8.75 -7.97 -10.83
CA ARG A 17 -8.59 -9.33 -10.29
C ARG A 17 -8.19 -10.32 -11.38
N GLU A 18 -8.87 -10.27 -12.52
CA GLU A 18 -8.60 -11.11 -13.70
C GLU A 18 -7.19 -10.86 -14.26
N LYS A 19 -6.72 -9.61 -14.21
CA LYS A 19 -5.34 -9.22 -14.56
C LYS A 19 -4.29 -9.63 -13.52
N GLY A 20 -4.69 -10.29 -12.42
CA GLY A 20 -3.78 -10.89 -11.43
C GLY A 20 -3.73 -10.21 -10.06
N ALA A 21 -4.60 -9.25 -9.76
CA ALA A 21 -4.71 -8.63 -8.43
C ALA A 21 -5.49 -9.51 -7.45
N ILE A 22 -4.97 -10.69 -7.11
CA ILE A 22 -5.63 -11.67 -6.23
C ILE A 22 -5.47 -11.28 -4.75
N ALA A 23 -6.04 -10.14 -4.36
CA ALA A 23 -5.89 -9.60 -3.01
C ALA A 23 -6.71 -10.36 -1.96
N ASP A 24 -7.82 -11.00 -2.36
CA ASP A 24 -8.71 -11.79 -1.50
C ASP A 24 -8.04 -13.07 -0.97
N LYS A 25 -7.03 -13.58 -1.69
CA LYS A 25 -6.28 -14.79 -1.30
C LYS A 25 -4.97 -14.50 -0.58
N ILE A 26 -4.69 -13.25 -0.22
CA ILE A 26 -3.52 -12.95 0.63
C ILE A 26 -3.81 -13.53 2.04
N PRO A 27 -2.95 -14.42 2.58
CA PRO A 27 -3.07 -14.93 3.94
C PRO A 27 -3.21 -13.81 4.96
N ASP A 28 -3.95 -14.04 6.04
CA ASP A 28 -4.20 -13.07 7.11
C ASP A 28 -3.30 -13.36 8.31
N ASP A 29 -1.99 -13.38 8.07
CA ASP A 29 -0.97 -13.64 9.07
C ASP A 29 0.11 -12.54 9.06
N GLY A 30 0.97 -12.53 10.08
CA GLY A 30 2.01 -11.51 10.19
C GLY A 30 3.03 -11.51 9.04
N THR A 31 3.19 -12.63 8.32
CA THR A 31 4.19 -12.75 7.23
C THR A 31 3.78 -11.95 6.00
N THR A 32 2.48 -11.74 5.82
CA THR A 32 1.88 -11.01 4.70
C THR A 32 1.50 -9.58 5.04
N ALA A 33 1.81 -9.11 6.24
CA ALA A 33 1.59 -7.73 6.65
C ALA A 33 2.20 -6.75 5.64
N GLY A 34 1.40 -5.77 5.21
CA GLY A 34 1.77 -4.77 4.21
C GLY A 34 1.86 -5.28 2.76
N ILE A 35 1.55 -6.55 2.47
CA ILE A 35 1.45 -7.03 1.09
C ILE A 35 0.15 -6.55 0.46
N GLY A 36 0.24 -6.01 -0.76
CA GLY A 36 -0.91 -5.62 -1.57
C GLY A 36 -0.59 -5.56 -3.06
N TYR A 37 -1.51 -4.98 -3.82
CA TYR A 37 -1.36 -4.76 -5.26
C TYR A 37 -1.48 -3.28 -5.60
N ARG A 38 -0.71 -2.82 -6.58
CA ARG A 38 -0.84 -1.48 -7.18
C ARG A 38 -0.86 -1.58 -8.69
N VAL A 39 -1.55 -0.64 -9.34
CA VAL A 39 -1.49 -0.43 -10.79
C VAL A 39 -0.73 0.88 -11.03
N ALA A 40 0.25 0.86 -11.93
CA ALA A 40 0.97 2.09 -12.26
C ALA A 40 0.20 2.83 -13.37
N PRO A 41 0.18 4.18 -13.38
CA PRO A 41 -0.60 4.92 -14.39
C PRO A 41 -0.30 4.55 -15.85
N ARG A 42 0.94 4.12 -16.14
CA ARG A 42 1.37 3.70 -17.49
C ARG A 42 1.41 2.18 -17.71
N SER A 43 1.08 1.39 -16.70
CA SER A 43 1.11 -0.07 -16.76
C SER A 43 -0.18 -0.61 -16.16
N GLY A 44 -1.08 -1.10 -17.03
CA GLY A 44 -2.36 -1.67 -16.62
C GLY A 44 -2.27 -3.03 -15.93
N ALA A 45 -1.06 -3.60 -15.80
CA ALA A 45 -0.83 -4.86 -15.11
C ALA A 45 -0.65 -4.61 -13.60
N PRO A 46 -1.48 -5.22 -12.73
CA PRO A 46 -1.30 -5.16 -11.29
C PRO A 46 0.07 -5.71 -10.87
N LYS A 47 0.76 -4.98 -9.98
CA LYS A 47 2.04 -5.40 -9.40
C LYS A 47 1.85 -5.67 -7.92
N ARG A 48 2.31 -6.85 -7.47
CA ARG A 48 2.39 -7.18 -6.05
C ARG A 48 3.51 -6.36 -5.40
N VAL A 49 3.21 -5.76 -4.26
CA VAL A 49 4.14 -4.90 -3.51
C VAL A 49 4.08 -5.22 -2.02
N ARG A 50 5.16 -4.89 -1.31
CA ARG A 50 5.19 -4.85 0.15
C ARG A 50 5.42 -3.41 0.58
N ALA A 51 4.49 -2.86 1.36
CA ALA A 51 4.66 -1.56 1.99
C ALA A 51 5.76 -1.65 3.07
N ALA A 52 6.54 -0.58 3.21
CA ALA A 52 7.44 -0.42 4.35
C ALA A 52 6.62 -0.29 5.63
N TYR A 53 7.12 -0.87 6.71
CA TYR A 53 6.53 -0.74 8.03
C TYR A 53 7.17 0.44 8.76
N THR A 54 6.33 1.30 9.31
CA THR A 54 6.69 2.38 10.25
C THR A 54 5.68 2.36 11.37
N SER A 55 6.15 2.49 12.62
CA SER A 55 5.30 2.62 13.80
C SER A 55 4.78 4.04 13.98
N ASP A 56 3.71 4.19 14.75
CA ASP A 56 3.14 5.50 15.09
C ASP A 56 4.15 6.37 15.87
N ASP A 57 5.00 5.77 16.71
CA ASP A 57 6.07 6.48 17.41
C ASP A 57 7.10 7.07 16.44
N GLY A 58 7.52 6.30 15.43
CA GLY A 58 8.43 6.78 14.40
C GLY A 58 7.80 7.87 13.52
N LEU A 59 6.49 7.78 13.28
CA LEU A 59 5.74 8.83 12.61
C LEU A 59 5.65 10.11 13.46
N ALA A 60 5.43 9.98 14.77
CA ALA A 60 5.41 11.11 15.70
C ALA A 60 6.78 11.80 15.79
N GLU A 61 7.86 11.02 15.80
CA GLU A 61 9.23 11.54 15.71
C GLU A 61 9.44 12.33 14.41
N LEU A 62 9.04 11.78 13.25
CA LEU A 62 9.13 12.47 11.97
C LEU A 62 8.35 13.80 11.97
N VAL A 63 7.14 13.79 12.53
CA VAL A 63 6.30 14.99 12.63
C VAL A 63 6.98 16.05 13.51
N ASN A 64 7.56 15.65 14.65
CA ASN A 64 8.28 16.56 15.54
C ASN A 64 9.52 17.13 14.86
N ALA A 65 10.28 16.31 14.14
CA ALA A 65 11.45 16.75 13.39
C ALA A 65 11.09 17.78 12.31
N VAL A 66 10.02 17.54 11.53
CA VAL A 66 9.57 18.47 10.48
C VAL A 66 9.02 19.78 11.03
N LYS A 67 8.40 19.76 12.22
CA LYS A 67 7.88 20.97 12.88
C LYS A 67 8.95 21.77 13.62
N ALA A 68 10.15 21.23 13.82
CA ALA A 68 11.22 21.93 14.51
C ALA A 68 11.64 23.19 13.73
N PRO A 69 11.77 24.36 14.39
CA PRO A 69 12.20 25.58 13.72
C PRO A 69 13.59 25.38 13.09
N GLY A 70 13.73 25.78 11.82
CA GLY A 70 15.01 25.72 11.10
C GLY A 70 15.18 24.52 10.15
N LEU A 71 14.26 23.55 10.13
CA LEU A 71 14.28 22.51 9.11
C LEU A 71 13.73 23.05 7.78
N ARG A 72 14.57 23.10 6.74
CA ARG A 72 14.14 23.41 5.37
C ARG A 72 14.08 22.12 4.56
N ILE A 73 12.86 21.67 4.22
CA ILE A 73 12.68 20.56 3.27
C ILE A 73 13.04 21.07 1.87
N VAL A 74 14.08 20.48 1.27
CA VAL A 74 14.41 20.65 -0.14
C VAL A 74 13.89 19.41 -0.87
N ALA A 75 12.91 19.64 -1.75
CA ALA A 75 12.31 18.63 -2.60
C ALA A 75 13.08 18.47 -3.91
#